data_AF-A0A3R9TGR4-F1
#
_entry.id   AF-A0A3R9TGR4-F1
#
_cell.length_a   1.000
_cell.length_b   1.000
_cell.length_c   1.000
_cell.angle_alpha   90.00
_cell.angle_beta   90.00
_cell.angle_gamma   90.00
#
_symmetry.space_group_name_H-M   'P 1'
#
loop_
_entity.id
_entity.type
_entity.pdbx_description
1 polymer ?
#
loop_
_entity_poly.entity_id
_entity_poly.type
_entity_poly.pdbx_seq_one_letter_code
_entity_poly.pdbx_strand_id
1 'polypeptide(L)' 'MNALTALSPLDGRYASKCDALRPFLSEFGLIHARVTVEVRWLQALSNRPEIVEVAPFSTETNAALDAIVSNFS' A
#
# COMPACT_ATOMS: atom_id res chain seq x y z
N MET A 1 -22.28 4.32 1.08
CA MET A 1 -22.28 5.63 0.38
C MET A 1 -22.62 5.39 -1.08
N ASN A 2 -23.45 6.21 -1.71
CA ASN A 2 -23.77 6.07 -3.13
C ASN A 2 -23.41 7.36 -3.89
N ALA A 3 -23.33 7.28 -5.22
CA ALA A 3 -22.90 8.41 -6.04
C ALA A 3 -23.84 9.63 -5.96
N LEU A 4 -25.13 9.42 -5.68
CA LEU A 4 -26.14 10.49 -5.59
C LEU A 4 -26.07 11.27 -4.28
N THR A 5 -25.55 10.66 -3.20
CA THR A 5 -25.38 11.30 -1.89
C THR A 5 -23.93 11.68 -1.59
N ALA A 6 -23.01 11.53 -2.55
CA ALA A 6 -21.63 11.96 -2.40
C ALA A 6 -21.54 13.48 -2.29
N LEU A 7 -20.81 13.98 -1.28
CA LEU A 7 -20.64 15.42 -1.04
C LEU A 7 -19.81 16.09 -2.14
N SER A 8 -18.73 15.43 -2.58
CA SER A 8 -17.91 15.87 -3.70
C SER A 8 -18.42 15.28 -5.01
N PRO A 9 -18.52 16.07 -6.09
CA PRO A 9 -18.91 15.55 -7.40
C PRO A 9 -17.85 14.63 -8.01
N LEU A 10 -16.58 14.70 -7.57
CA LEU A 10 -15.51 13.79 -8.00
C LEU A 10 -15.79 12.34 -7.58
N ASP A 11 -16.45 12.15 -6.43
CA ASP A 11 -16.82 10.84 -5.90
C ASP A 11 -18.22 10.39 -6.34
N GLY A 12 -18.98 11.28 -6.98
CA GLY A 12 -20.35 11.06 -7.45
C GLY A 12 -20.49 11.27 -8.96
N ARG A 13 -20.99 12.44 -9.38
CA ARG A 13 -21.29 12.79 -10.78
C ARG A 13 -20.15 12.48 -11.76
N TYR A 14 -18.90 12.66 -11.34
CA TYR A 14 -17.70 12.48 -12.16
C TYR A 14 -16.87 11.26 -11.76
N ALA A 15 -17.40 10.37 -10.90
CA ALA A 15 -16.69 9.18 -10.43
C ALA A 15 -16.05 8.37 -11.56
N SER A 16 -16.80 8.12 -12.63
CA SER A 16 -16.32 7.36 -13.80
C SER A 16 -15.16 8.02 -14.56
N LYS A 17 -14.93 9.32 -14.36
CA LYS A 17 -13.78 10.05 -14.91
C LYS A 17 -12.56 9.97 -14.00
N CYS A 18 -12.74 9.58 -12.75
CA CYS A 18 -11.71 9.51 -11.72
C CYS A 18 -11.38 8.07 -11.26
N ASP A 19 -12.03 7.04 -11.82
CA ASP A 19 -11.83 5.65 -11.38
C ASP A 19 -10.36 5.20 -11.43
N ALA A 20 -9.61 5.63 -12.46
CA ALA A 20 -8.18 5.33 -12.56
C ALA A 20 -7.32 5.97 -11.45
N LEU A 21 -7.83 6.98 -10.75
CA LEU A 21 -7.14 7.65 -9.64
C LEU A 21 -7.43 7.01 -8.29
N ARG A 22 -8.55 6.26 -8.16
CA ARG A 22 -8.97 5.65 -6.89
C ARG A 22 -7.90 4.75 -6.27
N PRO A 23 -7.13 3.93 -7.02
CA PRO A 23 -6.07 3.12 -6.42
C PRO A 23 -4.91 3.91 -5.80
N PHE A 24 -4.83 5.23 -6.04
CA PHE A 24 -3.70 6.06 -5.61
C PHE A 24 -4.10 7.18 -4.66
N LEU A 25 -5.25 7.83 -4.91
CA LEU A 25 -5.68 9.04 -4.20
C LEU A 25 -6.83 8.82 -3.22
N SER A 26 -7.36 7.60 -3.14
CA SER A 26 -8.27 7.23 -2.06
C SER A 26 -7.51 6.92 -0.78
N GLU A 27 -8.22 6.83 0.34
CA GLU A 27 -7.65 6.31 1.59
C GLU A 27 -7.10 4.89 1.40
N PHE A 28 -7.79 4.03 0.63
CA PHE A 28 -7.26 2.71 0.27
C PHE A 28 -5.89 2.83 -0.43
N GLY A 29 -5.78 3.69 -1.43
CA GLY A 29 -4.52 3.91 -2.15
C GLY A 29 -3.39 4.45 -1.26
N LEU A 30 -3.74 5.37 -0.35
CA LEU A 30 -2.82 5.89 0.65
C LEU A 30 -2.32 4.77 1.58
N ILE A 31 -3.21 3.96 2.14
CA ILE A 31 -2.82 2.88 3.06
C ILE A 31 -2.04 1.80 2.32
N HIS A 32 -2.44 1.42 1.09
CA HIS A 32 -1.68 0.49 0.25
C HIS A 32 -0.24 0.97 0.02
N ALA A 33 -0.05 2.26 -0.31
CA ALA A 33 1.28 2.84 -0.47
C ALA A 33 2.08 2.85 0.84
N ARG A 34 1.45 3.17 1.97
CA ARG A 34 2.10 3.14 3.30
C ARG A 34 2.56 1.73 3.66
N VAL A 35 1.70 0.72 3.52
CA VAL A 35 2.05 -0.68 3.76
C VAL A 35 3.22 -1.11 2.87
N THR A 36 3.17 -0.74 1.58
CA THR A 36 4.26 -1.02 0.64
C THR A 36 5.59 -0.44 1.14
N VAL A 37 5.61 0.84 1.50
CA VAL A 37 6.84 1.51 1.96
C VAL A 37 7.36 0.91 3.27
N GLU A 38 6.50 0.69 4.25
CA GLU A 38 6.90 0.14 5.56
C GLU A 38 7.49 -1.28 5.42
N VAL A 39 6.87 -2.13 4.61
CA VAL A 39 7.38 -3.48 4.34
C VAL A 39 8.74 -3.42 3.65
N ARG A 40 8.86 -2.61 2.59
CA ARG A 40 10.10 -2.45 1.83
C ARG A 40 11.20 -1.82 2.67
N TRP A 41 10.84 -0.90 3.57
CA TRP A 41 11.76 -0.29 4.53
C TRP A 41 12.32 -1.33 5.49
N LEU A 42 11.48 -2.18 6.08
CA LEU A 42 11.93 -3.24 6.97
C LEU A 42 12.84 -4.26 6.25
N GLN A 43 12.50 -4.64 5.02
CA GLN A 43 13.37 -5.48 4.18
C GLN A 43 14.68 -4.78 3.82
N ALA A 44 14.67 -3.47 3.59
CA ALA A 44 15.89 -2.72 3.33
C ALA A 44 16.80 -2.69 4.56
N LEU A 45 16.24 -2.52 5.76
CA LEU A 45 16.96 -2.56 7.03
C LEU A 45 17.63 -3.92 7.26
N SER A 46 16.91 -5.03 7.05
CA SER A 46 17.48 -6.38 7.25
C SER A 46 18.62 -6.71 6.29
N ASN A 47 18.68 -6.04 5.14
CA ASN A 47 19.76 -6.18 4.16
C ASN A 47 20.97 -5.26 4.43
N ARG A 48 21.01 -4.51 5.54
CA ARG A 48 22.14 -3.66 5.94
C ARG A 48 23.00 -4.37 6.98
N PRO A 49 24.22 -4.84 6.64
CA PRO A 49 25.11 -5.50 7.59
C PRO A 49 25.48 -4.65 8.81
N GLU A 50 25.42 -3.32 8.67
CA GLU A 50 25.72 -2.37 9.74
C GLU A 50 24.63 -2.31 10.83
N ILE A 51 23.41 -2.78 10.53
CA ILE A 51 22.28 -2.79 11.47
C ILE A 51 22.18 -4.19 12.09
N VAL A 52 22.98 -4.43 13.12
CA VAL A 52 23.13 -5.76 13.74
C VAL A 52 21.88 -6.22 14.49
N GLU A 53 20.98 -5.29 14.87
CA GLU A 53 19.71 -5.58 15.52
C GLU A 53 18.69 -6.22 14.57
N VAL A 54 18.89 -6.10 13.25
CA VAL A 54 18.00 -6.65 12.23
C VAL A 54 18.80 -7.53 11.28
N ALA A 55 18.92 -8.81 11.61
CA ALA A 55 19.59 -9.78 10.76
C ALA A 55 18.89 -9.95 9.39
N PRO A 56 19.61 -10.36 8.33
CA PRO A 56 19.01 -10.68 7.04
C PRO A 56 17.87 -11.67 7.16
N PHE A 57 16.75 -11.35 6.52
CA PHE A 57 15.58 -12.22 6.51
C PHE A 57 15.78 -13.42 5.60
N SER A 58 15.16 -14.55 5.97
CA SER A 58 15.12 -15.73 5.12
C SER A 58 14.27 -15.48 3.86
N THR A 59 14.40 -16.37 2.87
CA THR A 59 13.57 -16.33 1.66
C THR A 59 12.08 -16.42 1.99
N GLU A 60 11.71 -17.26 2.95
CA GLU A 60 10.33 -17.47 3.38
C GLU A 60 9.75 -16.22 4.06
N THR A 61 10.53 -15.55 4.91
CA THR A 61 10.12 -14.29 5.53
C THR A 61 9.93 -13.20 4.48
N ASN A 62 10.85 -13.07 3.52
CA ASN A 62 10.70 -12.10 2.43
C ASN A 62 9.45 -12.39 1.57
N ALA A 63 9.19 -13.65 1.24
CA ALA A 63 7.99 -14.04 0.49
C ALA A 63 6.70 -13.72 1.27
N ALA A 64 6.69 -13.93 2.59
CA ALA A 64 5.55 -13.56 3.43
C ALA A 64 5.31 -12.04 3.45
N LEU A 65 6.37 -11.24 3.56
CA LEU A 65 6.31 -9.79 3.49
C LEU A 65 5.82 -9.29 2.12
N ASP A 66 6.28 -9.90 1.03
CA ASP A 66 5.82 -9.60 -0.32
C ASP A 66 4.34 -9.92 -0.52
N ALA A 67 3.86 -11.01 0.08
CA ALA A 67 2.46 -11.41 0.03
C ALA A 67 1.53 -10.41 0.73
N ILE A 68 2.00 -9.72 1.78
CA ILE A 68 1.24 -8.63 2.43
C ILE A 68 0.96 -7.50 1.44
N VAL A 69 1.96 -7.13 0.64
CA VAL A 69 1.84 -6.07 -0.36
C VAL A 69 0.98 -6.54 -1.53
N SER A 70 1.25 -7.73 -2.08
CA SER A 70 0.57 -8.20 -3.30
C SER A 70 -0.92 -8.51 -3.10
N ASN A 71 -1.30 -8.89 -1.88
CA ASN A 71 -2.66 -9.31 -1.55
C ASN A 71 -3.43 -8.25 -0.75
N PHE A 72 -2.92 -7.02 -0.68
CA PHE A 72 -3.57 -5.93 0.03
C PHE A 72 -4.91 -5.57 -0.63
N SER A 73 -5.99 -5.53 0.14
CA SER A 73 -7.38 -5.35 -0.32
C SER A 73 -8.21 -4.54 0.65
#